data_AF-A0A4Q3XV47-F1
#
_entry.id   AF-A0A4Q3XV47-F1
#
_cell.length_a   1.000
_cell.length_b   1.000
_cell.length_c   1.000
_cell.angle_alpha   90.00
_cell.angle_beta   90.00
_cell.angle_gamma   90.00
#
_symmetry.space_group_name_H-M   'P 1'
#
loop_
_entity.id
_entity.type
_entity.pdbx_description
1 polymer ?
#
loop_
_entity_poly.entity_id
_entity_poly.type
_entity_poly.pdbx_seq_one_letter_code
_entity_poly.pdbx_strand_id
1 'polypeptide(L)' 'MAFELPPLPYAKDALAPYISPETLEFHHGKHHKAYVDKTNGFITEKGLEGRKLSEIITHAKESGDKG' A
#
# COMPACT_ATOMS: atom_id res chain seq x y z
N MET A 1 11.04 9.68 -3.21
CA MET A 1 10.04 8.77 -3.78
C MET A 1 9.20 8.25 -2.63
N ALA A 2 7.87 8.35 -2.71
CA ALA A 2 6.98 8.27 -1.55
C ALA A 2 6.83 6.83 -1.01
N PHE A 3 6.24 5.90 -1.75
CA PHE A 3 6.29 4.44 -1.55
C PHE A 3 5.93 3.78 -2.87
N GLU A 4 6.37 2.54 -3.08
CA GLU A 4 6.09 1.77 -4.29
C GLU A 4 5.27 0.54 -3.95
N LEU A 5 4.41 0.13 -4.88
CA LEU A 5 3.70 -1.15 -4.80
C LEU A 5 4.71 -2.28 -5.09
N PRO A 6 5.10 -3.11 -4.10
CA PRO A 6 6.06 -4.16 -4.35
C PRO A 6 5.50 -5.16 -5.37
N PRO A 7 6.29 -5.63 -6.34
CA PRO A 7 5.83 -6.67 -7.26
C PRO A 7 5.52 -7.96 -6.51
N LEU A 8 4.61 -8.78 -7.05
CA LEU A 8 4.40 -10.13 -6.53
C LEU A 8 5.69 -10.94 -6.72
N PRO A 9 6.14 -11.71 -5.70
CA PRO A 9 7.34 -12.53 -5.82
C PRO A 9 7.09 -13.84 -6.57
N TYR A 10 5.88 -14.04 -7.09
CA TYR A 10 5.42 -15.24 -7.80
C TYR A 10 4.39 -14.86 -8.88
N ALA A 11 4.13 -15.79 -9.80
CA ALA A 11 3.08 -15.65 -10.80
C ALA A 11 1.69 -15.62 -10.15
N LYS A 12 0.71 -14.96 -10.79
CA LYS A 12 -0.64 -14.75 -10.22
C LYS A 12 -1.41 -16.06 -9.98
N ASP A 13 -1.03 -17.15 -10.62
CA ASP A 13 -1.63 -18.47 -10.46
C ASP A 13 -0.87 -19.41 -9.52
N ALA A 14 0.28 -18.98 -9.00
CA ALA A 14 1.17 -19.81 -8.17
C ALA A 14 0.52 -20.32 -6.86
N LEU A 15 -0.58 -19.71 -6.43
CA LEU A 15 -1.29 -20.05 -5.19
C LEU A 15 -2.59 -20.85 -5.43
N ALA A 16 -2.91 -21.20 -6.68
CA ALA A 16 -4.08 -22.01 -6.99
C ALA A 16 -3.93 -23.47 -6.47
N PRO A 17 -5.03 -24.14 -6.07
CA PRO A 17 -6.42 -23.69 -6.07
C PRO A 17 -6.82 -22.89 -4.82
N TYR A 18 -5.89 -22.64 -3.88
CA TYR A 18 -6.20 -22.02 -2.59
C TYR A 18 -6.51 -20.53 -2.69
N ILE A 19 -5.81 -19.83 -3.58
CA ILE A 19 -6.05 -18.42 -3.92
C ILE A 19 -6.09 -18.31 -5.44
N SER A 20 -7.20 -17.75 -5.95
CA SER A 20 -7.37 -17.59 -7.40
C SER A 20 -6.50 -16.46 -7.96
N PRO A 21 -6.10 -16.54 -9.25
CA PRO A 21 -5.43 -15.41 -9.92
C PRO A 21 -6.24 -14.13 -9.90
N GLU A 22 -7.56 -14.24 -10.02
CA GLU A 22 -8.50 -13.12 -9.90
C GLU A 22 -8.40 -12.44 -8.52
N THR A 23 -8.31 -13.22 -7.45
CA THR A 23 -8.12 -12.67 -6.09
C THR A 23 -6.85 -11.82 -6.01
N LEU A 24 -5.74 -12.26 -6.62
CA LEU A 24 -4.51 -11.48 -6.65
C LEU A 24 -4.60 -10.25 -7.56
N GLU A 25 -5.34 -10.31 -8.67
CA GLU A 25 -5.62 -9.14 -9.52
C GLU A 25 -6.36 -8.04 -8.74
N PHE A 26 -7.40 -8.40 -7.99
CA PHE A 26 -8.13 -7.43 -7.18
C PHE A 26 -7.32 -6.98 -5.95
N HIS A 27 -6.75 -7.92 -5.19
CA HIS A 27 -6.09 -7.59 -3.93
C HIS A 27 -4.79 -6.81 -4.14
N HIS A 28 -3.87 -7.31 -4.96
CA HIS A 28 -2.60 -6.63 -5.23
C HIS A 28 -2.79 -5.52 -6.28
N GLY A 29 -3.40 -5.85 -7.42
CA GLY A 29 -3.50 -4.95 -8.57
C GLY A 29 -4.42 -3.74 -8.36
N LYS A 30 -5.46 -3.87 -7.52
CA LYS A 30 -6.39 -2.75 -7.23
C LYS A 30 -6.30 -2.26 -5.79
N HIS A 31 -6.55 -3.10 -4.79
CA HIS A 31 -6.67 -2.65 -3.40
C HIS A 31 -5.34 -2.14 -2.83
N HIS A 32 -4.26 -2.93 -2.90
CA HIS A 32 -2.95 -2.51 -2.42
C HIS A 32 -2.42 -1.29 -3.20
N LYS A 33 -2.59 -1.30 -4.54
CA LYS A 33 -2.25 -0.13 -5.37
C LYS A 33 -2.96 1.14 -4.89
N ALA A 34 -4.26 1.07 -4.63
CA ALA A 34 -5.04 2.21 -4.16
C ALA A 34 -4.55 2.74 -2.81
N TYR A 35 -4.17 1.86 -1.88
CA TYR A 35 -3.57 2.27 -0.62
C TYR A 35 -2.24 3.01 -0.83
N VAL A 36 -1.34 2.46 -1.65
CA VAL A 36 -0.05 3.11 -1.96
C VAL A 36 -0.27 4.49 -2.59
N ASP A 37 -1.11 4.58 -3.62
CA ASP A 37 -1.40 5.85 -4.31
C ASP A 37 -1.97 6.90 -3.34
N LYS A 38 -2.92 6.52 -2.48
CA LYS A 38 -3.54 7.44 -1.51
C LYS A 38 -2.59 7.85 -0.40
N THR A 39 -1.85 6.92 0.17
CA THR A 39 -0.84 7.20 1.20
C THR A 39 0.22 8.17 0.67
N ASN A 40 0.68 7.99 -0.58
CA ASN A 40 1.62 8.92 -1.21
C ASN A 40 1.07 10.34 -1.37
N GLY A 41 -0.22 10.46 -1.71
CA GLY A 41 -0.92 11.75 -1.72
C GLY A 41 -0.89 12.43 -0.36
N PHE A 42 -1.30 11.72 0.69
CA PHE A 42 -1.31 12.25 2.06
C PHE A 42 0.09 12.61 2.59
N ILE A 43 1.11 11.84 2.24
CA ILE A 43 2.49 12.16 2.61
C ILE A 43 2.90 13.53 2.07
N THR A 44 2.54 13.80 0.82
CA THR A 44 2.86 15.08 0.17
C THR A 44 2.05 16.23 0.79
N GLU A 45 0.74 16.04 0.97
CA GLU A 45 -0.13 17.06 1.58
C GLU A 45 0.28 17.42 3.01
N LYS A 46 0.80 16.45 3.77
CA LYS A 46 1.11 16.60 5.20
C LYS A 46 2.60 16.82 5.48
N GLY A 47 3.44 16.98 4.44
CA GLY A 47 4.86 17.28 4.58
C GLY A 47 5.66 16.17 5.27
N LEU A 48 5.33 14.91 4.99
CA LEU A 48 5.91 13.72 5.62
C LEU A 48 6.94 13.00 4.73
N GLU A 49 7.42 13.65 3.67
CA GLU A 49 8.32 13.05 2.69
C GLU A 49 9.63 12.55 3.33
N GLY A 50 10.12 11.41 2.85
CA GLY A 50 11.38 10.81 3.30
C GLY A 50 11.28 10.05 4.63
N ARG A 51 10.14 10.10 5.33
CA ARG A 51 9.89 9.28 6.52
C ARG A 51 9.69 7.81 6.16
N LYS A 52 10.00 6.93 7.11
CA LYS A 52 9.69 5.49 7.00
C LYS A 52 8.19 5.27 7.11
N LEU A 53 7.67 4.20 6.51
CA LEU A 53 6.25 3.86 6.58
C LEU A 53 5.77 3.71 8.03
N SER A 54 6.60 3.09 8.89
CA SER A 54 6.31 2.94 10.32
C SER A 54 6.16 4.28 11.04
N GLU A 55 6.96 5.29 10.68
CA GLU A 55 6.88 6.63 11.27
C GLU A 55 5.62 7.38 10.82
N ILE A 56 5.19 7.16 9.58
CA ILE A 56 3.94 7.72 9.05
C ILE A 56 2.72 7.09 9.73
N ILE A 57 2.74 5.77 9.95
CA ILE A 57 1.69 5.06 10.69
C ILE A 57 1.60 5.57 12.12
N THR A 58 2.74 5.70 12.81
CA THR A 58 2.80 6.25 14.17
C THR A 58 2.27 7.69 14.20
N HIS A 59 2.71 8.53 13.27
CA HIS A 59 2.25 9.92 13.16
C HIS A 59 0.73 10.00 13.01
N ALA A 60 0.14 9.24 12.08
CA ALA A 60 -1.31 9.24 11.87
C ALA A 60 -2.09 8.80 13.12
N LYS A 61 -1.56 7.80 13.85
CA LYS A 61 -2.14 7.35 15.11
C LYS A 61 -2.08 8.42 16.20
N GLU A 62 -0.94 9.09 16.35
CA GLU A 62 -0.70 10.11 17.39
C GLU A 62 -1.47 11.40 17.13
N SER A 63 -1.59 11.81 15.86
CA SER A 63 -2.36 12.98 15.47
C SER A 63 -3.87 12.74 15.40
N GLY A 64 -4.31 11.48 15.51
CA GLY A 64 -5.73 11.10 15.37
C GLY A 64 -6.25 11.26 13.94
N ASP A 65 -5.35 11.30 12.96
CA ASP A 65 -5.64 11.45 11.54
C ASP A 65 -6.25 10.17 10.97
N LYS A 66 -7.42 10.30 10.33
CA LYS A 66 -8.21 9.19 9.79
C LYS A 66 -8.21 9.15 8.25
N GLY A 67 -7.32 9.94 7.61
CA GLY A 67 -7.32 10.21 6.18
C GLY A 67 -7.62 11.67 5.92
#